data_AF-A0A5E4PGP3-F1
#
_entry.id   AF-A0A5E4PGP3-F1
#
_cell.length_a   1.000
_cell.length_b   1.000
_cell.length_c   1.000
_cell.angle_alpha   90.00
_cell.angle_beta   90.00
_cell.angle_gamma   90.00
#
_symmetry.space_group_name_H-M   'P 1'
#
loop_
_entity.id
_entity.type
_entity.pdbx_description
1 polymer ?
#
loop_
_entity_poly.entity_id
_entity_poly.type
_entity_poly.pdbx_seq_one_letter_code
_entity_poly.pdbx_strand_id
1 'polypeptide(L)'
;MALNSLRNNEAKPLASGSLDIEANDDADEGFVLVDSGEDLHEEDFEIIESHPPYSLPLAQISYDESDQGLGNSSHRVVCGNNPKDQSVHFLKFNDNEAMLYCESFMGHLYSMSLLYGVTRCYVRYDENDKPVALSSLEIPNFNTFKHKDSQLTQESLKDPAYRTRFIRLLAVLFRMHEDDAHCGNITTDLQIFDADCAFWDVTCKVKGGRPNVDNVLPGHLISRDPETAFQLHEQDIIHFPNITHAKPWYFPSLDAVATAYFSNNPFTPQETALVKKLETCPETLDICFYEFLDWMLDISQRFRPLAQLTIPGKLTVKGENVIKMYCAKNDMINCEYWAVLPKMPLFHDFLKRNSDRVIHEILVRCHIRNMRLIADKKNAAVRHEAFDNAVIDPGRVIFMYNELVHAVKRSQLMTFSFASFSIFGSVFARSEEDIAVIDEGKAKELTEKSYVVALKMMEQEAEFGTACWSRFTQVSQAETSKVAAAKSTVTKV
;
A
#
# COMPACT_ATOMS: atom_id res chain seq x y z
N MET A 1 -3.57 -49.82 -48.88
CA MET A 1 -4.64 -49.11 -49.62
C MET A 1 -5.78 -48.84 -48.67
N ALA A 2 -5.97 -47.57 -48.30
CA ALA A 2 -7.20 -46.93 -47.79
C ALA A 2 -6.78 -45.74 -46.92
N LEU A 3 -6.76 -44.56 -47.55
CA LEU A 3 -6.82 -43.25 -46.93
C LEU A 3 -8.27 -42.95 -46.57
N ASN A 4 -8.52 -42.37 -45.39
CA ASN A 4 -9.52 -41.34 -45.08
C ASN A 4 -9.44 -41.04 -43.57
N SER A 5 -8.84 -39.93 -43.18
CA SER A 5 -9.50 -38.64 -42.87
C SER A 5 -10.18 -38.64 -41.49
N LEU A 6 -9.62 -37.84 -40.58
CA LEU A 6 -10.23 -37.12 -39.44
C LEU A 6 -9.05 -36.73 -38.52
N ARG A 7 -8.52 -35.50 -38.62
CA ARG A 7 -8.92 -34.34 -37.81
C ARG A 7 -9.20 -34.73 -36.35
N ASN A 8 -8.16 -34.68 -35.53
CA ASN A 8 -8.19 -34.30 -34.12
C ASN A 8 -6.93 -33.47 -33.87
N ASN A 9 -7.06 -32.14 -33.92
CA ASN A 9 -6.08 -31.25 -33.30
C ASN A 9 -6.46 -31.18 -31.83
N GLU A 10 -5.93 -32.11 -31.04
CA GLU A 10 -5.85 -31.93 -29.59
C GLU A 10 -4.89 -30.76 -29.33
N ALA A 11 -5.38 -29.75 -28.62
CA ALA A 11 -4.54 -28.71 -28.05
C ALA A 11 -3.54 -29.39 -27.11
N LYS A 12 -2.25 -29.27 -27.42
CA LYS A 12 -1.19 -29.57 -26.46
C LYS A 12 -1.39 -28.65 -25.24
N PRO A 13 -1.31 -29.18 -24.00
CA PRO A 13 -1.12 -28.31 -22.85
C PRO A 13 0.23 -27.61 -23.03
N LEU A 14 0.21 -26.27 -22.95
CA LEU A 14 1.42 -25.48 -22.73
C LEU A 14 2.02 -25.98 -21.42
N ALA A 15 3.26 -26.45 -21.51
CA ALA A 15 4.07 -26.83 -20.37
C ALA A 15 4.12 -25.66 -19.38
N SER A 16 3.86 -25.97 -18.10
CA SER A 16 4.27 -25.17 -16.98
C SER A 16 5.76 -24.88 -17.13
N GLY A 17 6.11 -23.62 -17.33
CA GLY A 17 7.51 -23.18 -17.33
C GLY A 17 8.07 -23.32 -15.94
N SER A 18 8.67 -24.48 -15.64
CA SER A 18 9.63 -24.60 -14.56
C SER A 18 10.90 -23.86 -14.98
N LEU A 19 11.33 -22.90 -14.18
CA LEU A 19 12.65 -22.28 -14.31
C LEU A 19 13.70 -23.29 -13.82
N ASP A 20 14.29 -24.04 -14.75
CA ASP A 20 15.58 -24.69 -14.54
C ASP A 20 16.69 -23.63 -14.64
N ILE A 21 17.37 -23.38 -13.53
CA ILE A 21 18.61 -22.60 -13.50
C ILE A 21 19.74 -23.58 -13.21
N GLU A 22 20.48 -23.98 -14.24
CA GLU A 22 21.72 -24.72 -14.08
C GLU A 22 22.81 -23.78 -13.52
N ALA A 23 23.28 -24.07 -12.31
CA ALA A 23 24.49 -23.50 -11.74
C ALA A 23 25.70 -24.33 -12.20
N ASN A 24 26.76 -23.65 -12.63
CA ASN A 24 28.05 -24.29 -12.91
C ASN A 24 28.61 -24.88 -11.61
N ASP A 25 28.94 -26.17 -11.65
CA ASP A 25 29.70 -26.90 -10.66
C ASP A 25 31.10 -26.29 -10.51
N ASP A 26 31.35 -25.58 -9.42
CA ASP A 26 32.54 -25.76 -8.56
C ASP A 26 32.72 -24.56 -7.59
N ALA A 27 32.77 -24.90 -6.29
CA ALA A 27 33.08 -24.09 -5.11
C ALA A 27 31.90 -23.43 -4.34
N ASP A 28 31.30 -24.26 -3.48
CA ASP A 28 30.75 -24.02 -2.13
C ASP A 28 30.16 -22.65 -1.76
N GLU A 29 28.87 -22.72 -1.36
CA GLU A 29 27.96 -21.69 -0.84
C GLU A 29 27.18 -20.87 -1.88
N GLY A 30 26.57 -21.58 -2.83
CA GLY A 30 25.42 -21.11 -3.61
C GLY A 30 24.14 -21.14 -2.76
N PHE A 31 23.46 -20.00 -2.66
CA PHE A 31 22.14 -19.92 -2.05
C PHE A 31 21.11 -20.72 -2.86
N VAL A 32 20.52 -21.72 -2.22
CA VAL A 32 19.23 -22.29 -2.57
C VAL A 32 18.16 -21.27 -2.14
N LEU A 33 17.26 -20.90 -3.06
CA LEU A 33 15.98 -20.29 -2.71
C LEU A 33 15.30 -21.22 -1.71
N VAL A 34 15.28 -20.83 -0.44
CA VAL A 34 14.56 -21.58 0.58
C VAL A 34 13.08 -21.38 0.29
N ASP A 35 12.50 -22.39 -0.33
CA ASP A 35 11.08 -22.62 -0.50
C ASP A 35 10.37 -22.34 0.83
N SER A 36 9.62 -21.23 0.90
CA SER A 36 8.68 -20.98 1.98
C SER A 36 7.40 -21.78 1.80
N GLY A 37 7.44 -22.96 1.17
CA GLY A 37 6.34 -23.89 1.00
C GLY A 37 5.21 -23.42 0.08
N GLU A 38 5.03 -22.11 -0.07
CA GLU A 38 4.16 -21.43 -1.03
C GLU A 38 4.83 -20.09 -1.37
N ASP A 39 5.27 -19.94 -2.62
CA ASP A 39 5.79 -18.68 -3.16
C ASP A 39 4.67 -17.63 -3.14
N LEU A 40 4.83 -16.63 -2.28
CA LEU A 40 3.99 -15.44 -2.22
C LEU A 40 4.36 -14.53 -3.41
N HIS A 41 3.78 -14.74 -4.58
CA HIS A 41 3.94 -13.82 -5.68
C HIS A 41 2.98 -12.64 -5.51
N GLU A 42 3.52 -11.43 -5.29
CA GLU A 42 2.73 -10.18 -5.27
C GLU A 42 2.02 -9.90 -6.62
N GLU A 43 2.39 -10.65 -7.65
CA GLU A 43 1.88 -10.64 -9.03
C GLU A 43 0.37 -10.97 -9.15
N ASP A 44 -0.23 -11.63 -8.14
CA ASP A 44 -1.65 -12.02 -8.16
C ASP A 44 -2.62 -10.88 -7.75
N PHE A 45 -2.11 -9.72 -7.34
CA PHE A 45 -2.93 -8.59 -6.81
C PHE A 45 -2.77 -7.28 -7.61
N GLU A 46 -2.38 -7.36 -8.89
CA GLU A 46 -1.85 -6.21 -9.63
C GLU A 46 -2.91 -5.33 -10.33
N ILE A 47 -2.88 -4.04 -9.98
CA ILE A 47 -3.15 -2.94 -10.91
C ILE A 47 -1.88 -2.12 -10.96
N ILE A 48 -1.23 -2.06 -12.12
CA ILE A 48 0.04 -1.36 -12.30
C ILE A 48 -0.16 -0.24 -13.30
N GLU A 49 -0.01 0.99 -12.83
CA GLU A 49 -0.02 2.18 -13.66
C GLU A 49 1.42 2.65 -13.97
N SER A 50 1.72 2.80 -15.26
CA SER A 50 2.84 3.64 -15.69
C SER A 50 2.55 5.11 -15.36
N HIS A 51 3.52 5.84 -14.81
CA HIS A 51 3.35 7.24 -14.38
C HIS A 51 3.21 8.24 -15.55
N PRO A 52 2.08 8.95 -15.68
CA PRO A 52 1.98 10.20 -16.41
C PRO A 52 2.33 11.41 -15.49
N PRO A 53 2.55 12.61 -16.05
CA PRO A 53 2.88 13.80 -15.28
C PRO A 53 1.83 14.12 -14.21
N TYR A 54 2.31 14.57 -13.04
CA TYR A 54 1.65 14.75 -11.72
C TYR A 54 0.37 15.59 -11.71
N SER A 55 0.12 16.29 -12.80
CA SER A 55 -1.03 17.14 -13.02
C SER A 55 -1.40 17.04 -14.48
N LEU A 56 -2.68 16.82 -14.75
CA LEU A 56 -3.14 16.70 -16.13
C LEU A 56 -4.32 17.65 -16.33
N PRO A 57 -4.39 18.36 -17.46
CA PRO A 57 -5.59 19.08 -17.83
C PRO A 57 -6.80 18.15 -17.79
N LEU A 58 -7.91 18.61 -17.20
CA LEU A 58 -9.17 17.87 -17.17
C LEU A 58 -9.65 17.57 -18.60
N ALA A 59 -9.38 18.48 -19.55
CA ALA A 59 -9.69 18.33 -20.97
C ALA A 59 -9.05 17.10 -21.65
N GLN A 60 -8.09 16.43 -21.00
CA GLN A 60 -7.56 15.15 -21.50
C GLN A 60 -8.50 13.96 -21.26
N ILE A 61 -9.50 14.11 -20.39
CA ILE A 61 -10.48 13.07 -20.06
C ILE A 61 -11.86 13.51 -20.53
N SER A 62 -12.49 12.70 -21.38
CA SER A 62 -13.86 12.90 -21.81
C SER A 62 -14.81 12.25 -20.81
N TYR A 63 -15.72 13.03 -20.21
CA TYR A 63 -16.73 12.53 -19.28
C TYR A 63 -18.08 13.22 -19.54
N ASP A 64 -19.17 12.64 -19.07
CA ASP A 64 -20.49 13.27 -19.15
C ASP A 64 -20.64 14.31 -18.04
N GLU A 65 -20.61 15.59 -18.40
CA GLU A 65 -20.76 16.69 -17.44
C GLU A 65 -22.11 16.68 -16.74
N SER A 66 -23.15 16.10 -17.37
CA SER A 66 -24.49 15.99 -16.82
C SER A 66 -24.65 14.83 -15.84
N ASP A 67 -23.67 13.92 -15.77
CA ASP A 67 -23.62 12.85 -14.79
C ASP A 67 -23.56 13.46 -13.38
N GLN A 68 -24.59 13.16 -12.60
CA GLN A 68 -24.70 13.57 -11.20
C GLN A 68 -23.70 12.81 -10.32
N GLY A 69 -23.15 11.70 -10.82
CA GLY A 69 -22.16 10.86 -10.17
C GLY A 69 -22.70 10.10 -8.96
N LEU A 70 -21.80 9.39 -8.26
CA LEU A 70 -22.06 8.88 -6.92
C LEU A 70 -21.97 10.04 -5.92
N GLY A 71 -23.10 10.68 -5.63
CA GLY A 71 -23.18 11.80 -4.71
C GLY A 71 -23.26 11.36 -3.24
N ASN A 72 -22.17 11.52 -2.49
CA ASN A 72 -22.28 11.82 -1.06
C ASN A 72 -22.22 13.34 -0.88
N SER A 73 -22.66 13.88 0.25
CA SER A 73 -22.99 15.31 0.45
C SER A 73 -21.87 16.34 0.21
N SER A 74 -20.67 15.94 -0.23
CA SER A 74 -19.49 16.81 -0.38
C SER A 74 -18.68 16.62 -1.67
N HIS A 75 -18.91 15.57 -2.46
CA HIS A 75 -18.08 15.27 -3.64
C HIS A 75 -18.91 14.63 -4.75
N ARG A 76 -18.52 14.89 -6.01
CA ARG A 76 -19.10 14.24 -7.19
C ARG A 76 -18.05 13.32 -7.82
N VAL A 77 -18.35 12.02 -7.90
CA VAL A 77 -17.50 11.04 -8.58
C VAL A 77 -18.15 10.59 -9.89
N VAL A 78 -17.46 10.76 -11.01
CA VAL A 78 -17.92 10.35 -12.35
C VAL A 78 -16.87 9.49 -13.05
N CYS A 79 -17.29 8.71 -14.04
CA CYS A 79 -16.40 7.96 -14.91
C CYS A 79 -16.07 8.77 -16.17
N GLY A 80 -14.80 8.76 -16.58
CA GLY A 80 -14.31 9.43 -17.78
C GLY A 80 -13.38 8.52 -18.57
N ASN A 81 -13.18 8.84 -19.85
CA ASN A 81 -12.32 8.09 -20.76
C ASN A 81 -11.25 8.99 -21.35
N ASN A 82 -10.00 8.54 -21.34
CA ASN A 82 -8.93 9.19 -22.09
C ASN A 82 -9.07 8.81 -23.58
N PRO A 83 -9.35 9.75 -24.49
CA PRO A 83 -9.58 9.43 -25.89
C PRO A 83 -8.32 8.95 -26.63
N LYS A 84 -7.11 9.21 -26.08
CA LYS A 84 -5.84 8.83 -26.73
C LYS A 84 -5.55 7.34 -26.64
N ASP A 85 -5.80 6.75 -25.48
CA ASP A 85 -5.45 5.35 -25.18
C ASP A 85 -6.67 4.52 -24.75
N GLN A 86 -7.86 5.12 -24.71
CA GLN A 86 -9.12 4.51 -24.29
C GLN A 86 -9.10 4.01 -22.83
N SER A 87 -8.17 4.51 -22.01
CA SER A 87 -8.16 4.21 -20.58
C SER A 87 -9.34 4.85 -19.87
N VAL A 88 -9.93 4.12 -18.92
CA VAL A 88 -11.04 4.57 -18.08
C VAL A 88 -10.48 5.19 -16.80
N HIS A 89 -11.02 6.32 -16.37
CA HIS A 89 -10.60 7.08 -15.19
C HIS A 89 -11.80 7.39 -14.29
N PHE A 90 -11.63 7.29 -12.99
CA PHE A 90 -12.56 7.87 -12.02
C PHE A 90 -12.16 9.31 -11.74
N LEU A 91 -13.11 10.23 -11.83
CA LEU A 91 -12.93 11.65 -11.55
C LEU A 91 -13.71 12.04 -10.30
N LYS A 92 -13.01 12.41 -9.22
CA LYS A 92 -13.59 12.92 -7.97
C LYS A 92 -13.46 14.44 -7.91
N PHE A 93 -14.55 15.14 -8.15
CA PHE A 93 -14.62 16.61 -8.05
C PHE A 93 -14.74 17.04 -6.58
N ASN A 94 -13.96 18.04 -6.20
CA ASN A 94 -13.94 18.60 -4.85
C ASN A 94 -13.74 20.12 -4.92
N ASP A 95 -14.62 20.87 -4.24
CA ASP A 95 -14.51 22.32 -4.16
C ASP A 95 -13.37 22.79 -3.24
N ASN A 96 -12.89 21.91 -2.34
CA ASN A 96 -11.73 22.19 -1.50
C ASN A 96 -10.44 21.81 -2.25
N GLU A 97 -9.85 22.80 -2.91
CA GLU A 97 -8.60 22.66 -3.66
C GLU A 97 -7.47 22.03 -2.84
N ALA A 98 -7.37 22.38 -1.55
CA ALA A 98 -6.33 21.83 -0.68
C ALA A 98 -6.50 20.32 -0.49
N MET A 99 -7.73 19.83 -0.42
CA MET A 99 -8.02 18.40 -0.31
C MET A 99 -7.61 17.63 -1.57
N LEU A 100 -7.80 18.21 -2.76
CA LEU A 100 -7.34 17.58 -4.01
C LEU A 100 -5.83 17.29 -3.95
N TYR A 101 -5.02 18.25 -3.49
CA TYR A 101 -3.58 18.04 -3.35
C TYR A 101 -3.21 17.05 -2.24
N CYS A 102 -3.90 17.12 -1.10
CA CYS A 102 -3.64 16.24 0.03
C CYS A 102 -3.97 14.78 -0.31
N GLU A 103 -5.13 14.52 -0.90
CA GLU A 103 -5.56 13.17 -1.26
C GLU A 103 -4.74 12.61 -2.42
N SER A 104 -4.31 13.43 -3.40
CA SER A 104 -3.33 13.00 -4.41
C SER A 104 -2.01 12.57 -3.77
N PHE A 105 -1.51 13.34 -2.79
CA PHE A 105 -0.32 12.97 -2.03
C PHE A 105 -0.51 11.66 -1.27
N MET A 106 -1.65 11.47 -0.61
CA MET A 106 -1.96 10.26 0.14
C MET A 106 -2.11 9.03 -0.74
N GLY A 107 -2.81 9.15 -1.87
CA GLY A 107 -2.89 8.08 -2.86
C GLY A 107 -1.52 7.68 -3.39
N HIS A 108 -0.64 8.66 -3.65
CA HIS A 108 0.74 8.39 -4.03
C HIS A 108 1.48 7.64 -2.90
N LEU A 109 1.39 8.08 -1.65
CA LEU A 109 2.01 7.35 -0.55
C LEU A 109 1.49 5.92 -0.45
N TYR A 110 0.18 5.68 -0.56
CA TYR A 110 -0.37 4.33 -0.56
C TYR A 110 0.20 3.50 -1.71
N SER A 111 0.27 4.04 -2.94
CA SER A 111 0.86 3.32 -4.09
C SER A 111 2.35 3.00 -3.93
N MET A 112 3.08 3.77 -3.10
CA MET A 112 4.48 3.53 -2.81
C MET A 112 4.66 2.49 -1.70
N SER A 113 3.79 2.47 -0.71
CA SER A 113 3.80 1.47 0.36
C SER A 113 3.25 0.12 -0.13
N LEU A 114 2.10 0.17 -0.80
CA LEU A 114 1.39 -0.94 -1.38
C LEU A 114 1.65 -0.90 -2.88
N LEU A 115 2.79 -1.46 -3.30
CA LEU A 115 3.30 -1.41 -4.68
C LEU A 115 2.29 -1.88 -5.75
N TYR A 116 1.25 -2.61 -5.32
CA TYR A 116 0.15 -3.14 -6.10
C TYR A 116 -1.20 -2.83 -5.44
N GLY A 117 -2.30 -2.93 -6.18
CA GLY A 117 -3.66 -2.82 -5.65
C GLY A 117 -4.11 -1.39 -5.29
N VAL A 118 -3.29 -0.38 -5.54
CA VAL A 118 -3.62 1.03 -5.31
C VAL A 118 -3.29 1.84 -6.54
N THR A 119 -4.31 2.45 -7.14
CA THR A 119 -4.12 3.36 -8.28
C THR A 119 -3.55 4.69 -7.83
N ARG A 120 -2.85 5.36 -8.73
CA ARG A 120 -2.28 6.67 -8.43
C ARG A 120 -3.33 7.74 -8.67
N CYS A 121 -3.31 8.75 -7.82
CA CYS A 121 -4.24 9.88 -7.88
C CYS A 121 -3.54 11.12 -8.40
N TYR A 122 -4.11 11.75 -9.42
CA TYR A 122 -3.60 12.96 -10.06
C TYR A 122 -4.56 14.12 -9.87
N VAL A 123 -4.02 15.31 -9.59
CA VAL A 123 -4.83 16.54 -9.58
C VAL A 123 -5.09 16.97 -11.03
N ARG A 124 -6.36 17.20 -11.34
CA ARG A 124 -6.84 17.70 -12.63
C ARG A 124 -7.17 19.18 -12.55
N TYR A 125 -6.76 19.90 -13.60
CA TYR A 125 -6.91 21.34 -13.69
C TYR A 125 -7.87 21.72 -14.81
N ASP A 126 -8.68 22.76 -14.58
CA ASP A 126 -9.52 23.34 -15.61
C ASP A 126 -8.71 24.21 -16.59
N GLU A 127 -9.40 24.87 -17.52
CA GLU A 127 -8.79 25.77 -18.52
C GLU A 127 -8.14 27.03 -17.93
N ASN A 128 -8.39 27.36 -16.66
CA ASN A 128 -7.86 28.51 -15.95
C ASN A 128 -6.71 28.12 -15.00
N ASP A 129 -6.14 26.92 -15.15
CA ASP A 129 -5.14 26.34 -14.24
C ASP A 129 -5.63 26.24 -12.79
N LYS A 130 -6.95 26.12 -12.56
CA LYS A 130 -7.53 25.87 -11.24
C LYS A 130 -7.68 24.37 -11.01
N PRO A 131 -7.24 23.82 -9.86
CA PRO A 131 -7.49 22.42 -9.51
C PRO A 131 -8.99 22.20 -9.24
N VAL A 132 -9.59 21.19 -9.88
CA VAL A 132 -11.04 20.95 -9.82
C VAL A 132 -11.43 19.50 -9.53
N ALA A 133 -10.55 18.55 -9.79
CA ALA A 133 -10.81 17.14 -9.56
C ALA A 133 -9.55 16.34 -9.26
N LEU A 134 -9.74 15.18 -8.65
CA LEU A 134 -8.79 14.09 -8.62
C LEU A 134 -9.15 13.10 -9.72
N SER A 135 -8.14 12.49 -10.33
CA SER A 135 -8.35 11.33 -11.19
C SER A 135 -7.50 10.15 -10.74
N SER A 136 -8.05 8.95 -10.83
CA SER A 136 -7.30 7.70 -10.80
C SER A 136 -7.72 6.84 -11.99
N LEU A 137 -6.85 5.92 -12.43
CA LEU A 137 -7.26 4.92 -13.42
C LEU A 137 -8.36 4.05 -12.80
N GLU A 138 -9.29 3.61 -13.62
CA GLU A 138 -10.19 2.54 -13.23
C GLU A 138 -9.37 1.28 -12.91
N ILE A 139 -9.71 0.69 -11.78
CA ILE A 139 -9.26 -0.64 -11.43
C ILE A 139 -10.22 -1.63 -12.11
N PRO A 140 -9.75 -2.50 -13.03
CA PRO A 140 -10.66 -3.40 -13.71
C PRO A 140 -11.38 -4.34 -12.74
N ASN A 141 -12.69 -4.55 -12.96
CA ASN A 141 -13.61 -5.30 -12.08
C ASN A 141 -13.88 -4.65 -10.70
N PHE A 142 -13.45 -3.40 -10.50
CA PHE A 142 -13.76 -2.66 -9.29
C PHE A 142 -15.26 -2.36 -9.17
N ASN A 143 -15.79 -2.56 -7.98
CA ASN A 143 -17.10 -2.09 -7.59
C ASN A 143 -16.98 -1.31 -6.28
N THR A 144 -17.32 -0.02 -6.34
CA THR A 144 -17.29 0.94 -5.21
C THR A 144 -18.15 0.54 -4.01
N PHE A 145 -19.05 -0.42 -4.21
CA PHE A 145 -19.90 -0.98 -3.18
C PHE A 145 -19.65 -2.48 -3.12
N LYS A 146 -19.45 -2.97 -1.91
CA LYS A 146 -19.35 -4.39 -1.60
C LYS A 146 -20.32 -5.21 -2.46
N HIS A 147 -19.79 -6.00 -3.39
CA HIS A 147 -20.62 -6.97 -4.09
C HIS A 147 -21.24 -7.87 -3.01
N LYS A 148 -22.53 -8.19 -3.14
CA LYS A 148 -23.14 -9.20 -2.27
C LYS A 148 -22.34 -10.52 -2.27
N ASP A 149 -21.58 -10.74 -3.35
CA ASP A 149 -20.76 -11.91 -3.63
C ASP A 149 -19.26 -11.74 -3.30
N SER A 150 -18.77 -10.52 -2.96
CA SER A 150 -17.38 -10.26 -2.56
C SER A 150 -17.32 -10.13 -1.03
N GLN A 151 -17.31 -11.27 -0.35
CA GLN A 151 -17.17 -11.33 1.10
C GLN A 151 -15.80 -11.87 1.46
N LEU A 152 -15.20 -11.33 2.52
CA LEU A 152 -14.01 -11.97 3.10
C LEU A 152 -14.43 -13.34 3.63
N THR A 153 -13.83 -14.40 3.11
CA THR A 153 -14.14 -15.76 3.54
C THR A 153 -12.97 -16.39 4.28
N GLN A 154 -13.27 -17.42 5.07
CA GLN A 154 -12.23 -18.25 5.68
C GLN A 154 -11.33 -18.91 4.61
N GLU A 155 -11.85 -19.16 3.41
CA GLU A 155 -11.10 -19.75 2.29
C GLU A 155 -10.09 -18.74 1.71
N SER A 156 -10.51 -17.49 1.50
CA SER A 156 -9.61 -16.41 1.09
C SER A 156 -8.43 -16.23 2.05
N LEU A 157 -8.67 -16.42 3.35
CA LEU A 157 -7.62 -16.36 4.37
C LEU A 157 -6.73 -17.60 4.43
N LYS A 158 -7.04 -18.69 3.72
CA LYS A 158 -6.12 -19.83 3.62
C LYS A 158 -4.98 -19.55 2.66
N ASP A 159 -5.27 -18.85 1.57
CA ASP A 159 -4.28 -18.35 0.62
C ASP A 159 -3.28 -17.42 1.32
N PRO A 160 -2.00 -17.81 1.43
CA PRO A 160 -0.99 -16.98 2.08
C PRO A 160 -0.72 -15.67 1.36
N ALA A 161 -0.87 -15.60 0.03
CA ALA A 161 -0.63 -14.39 -0.76
C ALA A 161 -1.69 -13.34 -0.43
N TYR A 162 -2.96 -13.74 -0.48
CA TYR A 162 -4.07 -12.91 -0.03
C TYR A 162 -3.90 -12.48 1.43
N ARG A 163 -3.61 -13.42 2.32
CA ARG A 163 -3.45 -13.15 3.76
C ARG A 163 -2.33 -12.16 4.03
N THR A 164 -1.16 -12.37 3.43
CA THR A 164 0.01 -11.49 3.55
C THR A 164 -0.32 -10.09 3.08
N ARG A 165 -0.89 -9.99 1.87
CA ARG A 165 -1.30 -8.72 1.27
C ARG A 165 -2.31 -7.98 2.14
N PHE A 166 -3.26 -8.70 2.72
CA PHE A 166 -4.27 -8.10 3.57
C PHE A 166 -3.66 -7.55 4.86
N ILE A 167 -2.78 -8.31 5.52
CA ILE A 167 -2.07 -7.84 6.71
C ILE A 167 -1.23 -6.60 6.40
N ARG A 168 -0.50 -6.59 5.26
CA ARG A 168 0.25 -5.42 4.80
C ARG A 168 -0.64 -4.19 4.62
N LEU A 169 -1.76 -4.34 3.92
CA LEU A 169 -2.74 -3.28 3.72
C LEU A 169 -3.18 -2.70 5.07
N LEU A 170 -3.59 -3.55 6.00
CA LEU A 170 -4.02 -3.11 7.34
C LEU A 170 -2.89 -2.38 8.09
N ALA A 171 -1.65 -2.89 8.01
CA ALA A 171 -0.50 -2.27 8.66
C ALA A 171 -0.18 -0.88 8.06
N VAL A 172 -0.31 -0.73 6.74
CA VAL A 172 -0.15 0.56 6.05
C VAL A 172 -1.26 1.55 6.44
N LEU A 173 -2.53 1.13 6.47
CA LEU A 173 -3.64 1.96 6.95
C LEU A 173 -3.38 2.46 8.38
N PHE A 174 -2.99 1.54 9.27
CA PHE A 174 -2.67 1.86 10.66
C PHE A 174 -1.52 2.87 10.76
N ARG A 175 -0.42 2.63 10.03
CA ARG A 175 0.77 3.50 10.02
C ARG A 175 0.47 4.89 9.45
N MET A 176 -0.36 4.98 8.43
CA MET A 176 -0.79 6.23 7.83
C MET A 176 -1.85 6.95 8.66
N HIS A 177 -2.28 6.42 9.81
CA HIS A 177 -3.34 6.99 10.63
C HIS A 177 -4.63 7.19 9.79
N GLU A 178 -4.98 6.18 9.00
CA GLU A 178 -6.26 6.16 8.28
C GLU A 178 -7.40 6.05 9.26
N ASP A 179 -8.29 7.02 9.20
CA ASP A 179 -9.45 7.10 10.08
C ASP A 179 -10.74 6.62 9.42
N ASP A 180 -10.75 6.56 8.08
CA ASP A 180 -11.93 6.28 7.27
C ASP A 180 -11.82 5.02 6.43
N ALA A 181 -11.31 3.92 6.99
CA ALA A 181 -11.19 2.64 6.28
C ALA A 181 -12.54 1.90 6.10
N HIS A 182 -13.58 2.57 5.58
CA HIS A 182 -14.92 2.00 5.38
C HIS A 182 -15.07 1.23 4.06
N CYS A 183 -16.22 0.57 3.83
CA CYS A 183 -16.45 -0.31 2.66
C CYS A 183 -16.38 0.39 1.28
N GLY A 184 -16.34 1.72 1.27
CA GLY A 184 -16.17 2.53 0.06
C GLY A 184 -14.72 2.95 -0.18
N ASN A 185 -13.85 2.75 0.82
CA ASN A 185 -12.45 3.20 0.81
C ASN A 185 -11.49 2.01 0.76
N ILE A 186 -11.90 0.84 1.27
CA ILE A 186 -11.19 -0.44 1.17
C ILE A 186 -12.16 -1.53 0.69
N THR A 187 -11.70 -2.42 -0.19
CA THR A 187 -12.48 -3.60 -0.64
C THR A 187 -11.93 -4.92 -0.12
N THR A 188 -12.75 -5.97 -0.19
CA THR A 188 -12.32 -7.36 0.08
C THR A 188 -11.33 -7.88 -0.95
N ASP A 189 -11.15 -7.21 -2.08
CA ASP A 189 -10.14 -7.55 -3.09
C ASP A 189 -8.81 -6.82 -2.83
N LEU A 190 -8.64 -6.28 -1.61
CA LEU A 190 -7.40 -5.68 -1.09
C LEU A 190 -6.94 -4.43 -1.84
N GLN A 191 -7.91 -3.64 -2.30
CA GLN A 191 -7.71 -2.38 -3.01
C GLN A 191 -8.10 -1.19 -2.11
N ILE A 192 -7.42 -0.04 -2.31
CA ILE A 192 -7.69 1.24 -1.63
C ILE A 192 -8.08 2.29 -2.67
N PHE A 193 -9.12 3.07 -2.37
CA PHE A 193 -9.74 3.99 -3.34
C PHE A 193 -9.80 5.44 -2.88
N ASP A 194 -10.07 5.63 -1.60
CA ASP A 194 -10.16 6.95 -1.00
C ASP A 194 -9.18 7.02 0.17
N ALA A 195 -8.46 8.13 0.22
CA ALA A 195 -7.41 8.40 1.18
C ALA A 195 -7.61 9.78 1.83
N ASP A 196 -8.83 10.34 1.75
CA ASP A 196 -9.18 11.67 2.24
C ASP A 196 -9.18 11.80 3.77
N CYS A 197 -8.83 10.73 4.49
CA CYS A 197 -8.70 10.70 5.94
C CYS A 197 -7.40 10.06 6.45
N ALA A 198 -6.47 9.73 5.56
CA ALA A 198 -5.12 9.34 5.94
C ALA A 198 -4.35 10.55 6.52
N PHE A 199 -3.46 10.30 7.48
CA PHE A 199 -2.90 11.26 8.44
C PHE A 199 -3.99 12.18 9.00
N TRP A 200 -5.00 11.57 9.60
CA TRP A 200 -6.19 12.28 10.06
C TRP A 200 -5.88 13.52 10.93
N ASP A 201 -4.82 13.47 11.74
CA ASP A 201 -4.31 14.60 12.52
C ASP A 201 -4.11 15.89 11.70
N VAL A 202 -3.63 15.74 10.46
CA VAL A 202 -3.39 16.83 9.51
C VAL A 202 -4.62 17.04 8.65
N THR A 203 -5.17 15.96 8.09
CA THR A 203 -6.25 16.02 7.11
C THR A 203 -7.55 16.56 7.72
N CYS A 204 -7.82 16.31 9.00
CA CYS A 204 -8.94 16.92 9.71
C CYS A 204 -8.86 18.45 9.74
N LYS A 205 -7.65 19.03 9.80
CA LYS A 205 -7.44 20.49 9.82
C LYS A 205 -7.74 21.09 8.44
N VAL A 206 -7.42 20.37 7.36
CA VAL A 206 -7.71 20.72 5.96
C VAL A 206 -9.19 20.60 5.63
N LYS A 207 -9.83 19.51 6.07
CA LYS A 207 -11.26 19.24 5.87
C LYS A 207 -12.16 20.12 6.74
N GLY A 208 -11.64 20.60 7.88
CA GLY A 208 -12.41 21.37 8.87
C GLY A 208 -13.18 20.50 9.85
N GLY A 209 -12.68 19.30 10.15
CA GLY A 209 -13.36 18.28 10.96
C GLY A 209 -14.25 17.34 10.13
N ARG A 210 -15.12 16.58 10.80
CA ARG A 210 -16.19 15.77 10.20
C ARG A 210 -17.54 16.31 10.67
N PRO A 211 -18.15 17.28 9.99
CA PRO A 211 -19.40 17.89 10.44
C PRO A 211 -20.52 16.86 10.68
N ASN A 212 -20.55 15.77 9.90
CA ASN A 212 -21.56 14.71 9.98
C ASN A 212 -21.26 13.63 11.04
N VAL A 213 -20.12 13.70 11.72
CA VAL A 213 -19.74 12.80 12.84
C VAL A 213 -19.62 13.61 14.12
N ASP A 214 -18.96 14.77 14.04
CA ASP A 214 -18.66 15.66 15.16
C ASP A 214 -19.91 16.38 15.71
N ASN A 215 -20.93 16.65 14.86
CA ASN A 215 -22.13 17.41 15.28
C ASN A 215 -23.36 16.54 15.60
N VAL A 216 -23.28 15.23 15.46
CA VAL A 216 -24.47 14.36 15.48
C VAL A 216 -24.90 13.95 16.89
N LEU A 217 -24.00 13.99 17.89
CA LEU A 217 -24.33 13.63 19.26
C LEU A 217 -23.93 14.74 20.24
N PRO A 218 -24.86 15.65 20.62
CA PRO A 218 -24.63 16.60 21.70
C PRO A 218 -24.30 15.83 22.99
N GLY A 219 -23.05 15.89 23.43
CA GLY A 219 -22.61 15.36 24.73
C GLY A 219 -22.34 13.86 24.82
N HIS A 220 -22.36 13.08 23.71
CA HIS A 220 -22.13 11.62 23.77
C HIS A 220 -21.04 11.05 22.86
N LEU A 221 -20.56 11.78 21.85
CA LEU A 221 -19.26 11.47 21.24
C LEU A 221 -18.18 12.32 21.89
N ILE A 222 -17.76 11.84 23.05
CA ILE A 222 -16.67 12.35 23.86
C ILE A 222 -15.35 12.27 23.04
N SER A 223 -14.78 13.43 22.74
CA SER A 223 -13.33 13.72 22.79
C SER A 223 -12.35 12.70 22.22
N ARG A 224 -12.40 12.37 20.93
CA ARG A 224 -11.18 11.86 20.27
C ARG A 224 -10.45 13.04 19.65
N ASP A 225 -9.45 13.54 20.37
CA ASP A 225 -8.51 14.50 19.81
C ASP A 225 -7.74 13.80 18.66
N PRO A 226 -7.86 14.28 17.41
CA PRO A 226 -7.14 13.71 16.27
C PRO A 226 -5.65 13.52 16.57
N GLU A 227 -5.03 14.45 17.32
CA GLU A 227 -3.60 14.41 17.65
C GLU A 227 -3.19 13.23 18.54
N THR A 228 -4.15 12.64 19.26
CA THR A 228 -3.92 11.51 20.18
C THR A 228 -4.60 10.21 19.74
N ALA A 229 -5.37 10.25 18.65
CA ALA A 229 -6.20 9.15 18.18
C ALA A 229 -5.40 7.90 17.77
N PHE A 230 -4.16 8.09 17.36
CA PHE A 230 -3.29 7.08 16.76
C PHE A 230 -1.92 6.99 17.45
N GLN A 231 -1.85 7.33 18.75
CA GLN A 231 -0.60 7.15 19.50
C GLN A 231 -0.16 5.68 19.43
N LEU A 232 1.12 5.44 19.12
CA LEU A 232 1.63 4.09 19.02
C LEU A 232 1.73 3.44 20.41
N HIS A 233 1.07 2.30 20.57
CA HIS A 233 1.21 1.44 21.75
C HIS A 233 1.77 0.07 21.36
N GLU A 234 2.70 -0.45 22.17
CA GLU A 234 3.30 -1.78 21.99
C GLU A 234 2.22 -2.87 21.88
N GLN A 235 1.15 -2.79 22.68
CA GLN A 235 0.05 -3.74 22.65
C GLN A 235 -0.70 -3.75 21.31
N ASP A 236 -0.84 -2.59 20.65
CA ASP A 236 -1.50 -2.51 19.33
C ASP A 236 -0.66 -3.17 18.24
N ILE A 237 0.66 -3.26 18.42
CA ILE A 237 1.57 -3.98 17.53
C ILE A 237 1.52 -5.48 17.81
N ILE A 238 1.63 -5.88 19.10
CA ILE A 238 1.67 -7.30 19.49
C ILE A 238 0.37 -8.03 19.10
N HIS A 239 -0.77 -7.37 19.27
CA HIS A 239 -2.09 -7.95 19.05
C HIS A 239 -2.68 -7.60 17.69
N PHE A 240 -1.89 -7.05 16.77
CA PHE A 240 -2.37 -6.62 15.46
C PHE A 240 -3.05 -7.77 14.69
N PRO A 241 -4.21 -7.55 14.01
CA PRO A 241 -4.91 -6.28 13.80
C PRO A 241 -5.85 -5.87 14.95
N ASN A 242 -5.92 -6.59 16.07
CA ASN A 242 -6.81 -6.31 17.19
C ASN A 242 -6.28 -5.14 18.05
N ILE A 243 -6.36 -3.93 17.49
CA ILE A 243 -5.95 -2.68 18.15
C ILE A 243 -6.84 -2.37 19.36
N THR A 244 -6.22 -1.92 20.45
CA THR A 244 -6.85 -1.64 21.74
C THR A 244 -6.76 -0.17 22.12
N HIS A 245 -5.62 0.47 21.86
CA HIS A 245 -5.35 1.83 22.33
C HIS A 245 -5.62 2.89 21.26
N ALA A 246 -5.16 2.66 20.04
CA ALA A 246 -5.52 3.48 18.89
C ALA A 246 -7.04 3.41 18.66
N LYS A 247 -7.62 4.53 18.25
CA LYS A 247 -9.07 4.69 18.14
C LYS A 247 -9.50 5.17 16.74
N PRO A 248 -9.06 4.57 15.62
CA PRO A 248 -9.59 4.92 14.30
C PRO A 248 -11.11 4.79 14.28
N TRP A 249 -11.77 5.66 13.52
CA TRP A 249 -13.21 5.70 13.45
C TRP A 249 -13.78 4.50 12.69
N TYR A 250 -13.20 4.19 11.53
CA TYR A 250 -13.41 2.91 10.84
C TYR A 250 -12.09 2.14 10.80
N PHE A 251 -12.08 0.94 11.38
CA PHE A 251 -10.99 -0.01 11.21
C PHE A 251 -11.53 -1.45 11.22
N PRO A 252 -10.99 -2.35 10.37
CA PRO A 252 -11.61 -3.65 10.08
C PRO A 252 -11.83 -4.60 11.27
N SER A 253 -11.00 -4.50 12.30
CA SER A 253 -11.01 -5.36 13.49
C SER A 253 -11.69 -4.73 14.71
N LEU A 254 -12.05 -3.44 14.64
CA LEU A 254 -12.81 -2.81 15.72
C LEU A 254 -14.24 -3.38 15.66
N ASP A 255 -14.60 -4.17 16.68
CA ASP A 255 -16.01 -4.48 16.98
C ASP A 255 -16.67 -3.13 17.24
N ALA A 256 -17.26 -2.55 16.19
CA ALA A 256 -17.62 -1.15 16.15
C ALA A 256 -18.20 -0.67 17.48
N VAL A 257 -17.64 0.44 18.00
CA VAL A 257 -18.20 1.22 19.12
C VAL A 257 -19.69 1.40 18.84
N ALA A 258 -20.51 0.58 19.50
CA ALA A 258 -21.84 0.21 19.03
C ALA A 258 -22.82 1.38 19.12
N THR A 259 -23.09 2.07 18.00
CA THR A 259 -24.29 2.90 17.83
C THR A 259 -24.78 2.89 16.37
N ALA A 260 -26.06 3.23 16.18
CA ALA A 260 -26.86 3.02 14.97
C ALA A 260 -26.43 3.80 13.70
N TYR A 261 -25.33 4.56 13.72
CA TYR A 261 -24.86 5.36 12.57
C TYR A 261 -23.93 4.60 11.60
N PHE A 262 -23.55 3.36 11.92
CA PHE A 262 -22.49 2.59 11.22
C PHE A 262 -23.01 1.57 10.18
N SER A 263 -23.99 1.91 9.34
CA SER A 263 -24.37 1.04 8.21
C SER A 263 -23.25 0.82 7.17
N ASN A 264 -22.08 1.44 7.37
CA ASN A 264 -20.97 1.51 6.42
C ASN A 264 -19.67 0.84 6.93
N ASN A 265 -19.69 0.03 8.01
CA ASN A 265 -18.50 -0.74 8.41
C ASN A 265 -17.95 -1.51 7.19
N PRO A 266 -16.63 -1.51 6.94
CA PRO A 266 -16.04 -2.25 5.81
C PRO A 266 -16.41 -3.74 5.81
N PHE A 267 -16.58 -4.31 7.00
CA PHE A 267 -16.79 -5.73 7.23
C PHE A 267 -18.10 -6.00 7.99
N THR A 268 -18.77 -7.08 7.63
CA THR A 268 -19.86 -7.66 8.41
C THR A 268 -19.30 -8.20 9.73
N PRO A 269 -20.13 -8.40 10.76
CA PRO A 269 -19.66 -9.01 12.02
C PRO A 269 -18.93 -10.35 11.82
N GLN A 270 -19.34 -11.15 10.85
CA GLN A 270 -18.70 -12.41 10.49
C GLN A 270 -17.30 -12.21 9.92
N GLU A 271 -17.13 -11.23 9.04
CA GLU A 271 -15.82 -10.91 8.44
C GLU A 271 -14.90 -10.20 9.43
N THR A 272 -15.41 -9.32 10.29
CA THR A 272 -14.64 -8.77 11.40
C THR A 272 -14.07 -9.90 12.25
N ALA A 273 -14.88 -10.90 12.60
CA ALA A 273 -14.37 -12.08 13.31
C ALA A 273 -13.30 -12.87 12.54
N LEU A 274 -13.29 -12.82 11.20
CA LEU A 274 -12.20 -13.39 10.38
C LEU A 274 -10.93 -12.52 10.43
N VAL A 275 -11.07 -11.20 10.29
CA VAL A 275 -9.95 -10.24 10.42
C VAL A 275 -9.27 -10.41 11.78
N LYS A 276 -10.04 -10.54 12.86
CA LYS A 276 -9.50 -10.73 14.21
C LYS A 276 -8.64 -11.99 14.36
N LYS A 277 -8.94 -13.05 13.60
CA LYS A 277 -8.16 -14.29 13.63
C LYS A 277 -6.77 -14.12 13.03
N LEU A 278 -6.52 -13.07 12.24
CA LEU A 278 -5.19 -12.78 11.71
C LEU A 278 -4.16 -12.59 12.82
N GLU A 279 -4.54 -12.11 14.00
CA GLU A 279 -3.64 -12.02 15.17
C GLU A 279 -2.99 -13.37 15.50
N THR A 280 -3.73 -14.47 15.29
CA THR A 280 -3.24 -15.83 15.59
C THR A 280 -2.41 -16.46 14.46
N CYS A 281 -2.29 -15.79 13.32
CA CYS A 281 -1.47 -16.27 12.21
C CYS A 281 0.02 -16.00 12.51
N PRO A 282 0.91 -17.01 12.43
CA PRO A 282 2.31 -16.88 12.83
C PRO A 282 3.08 -15.75 12.15
N GLU A 283 2.74 -15.43 10.91
CA GLU A 283 3.42 -14.44 10.07
C GLU A 283 2.94 -12.99 10.30
N THR A 284 1.80 -12.78 10.96
CA THR A 284 1.17 -11.46 11.05
C THR A 284 2.08 -10.42 11.66
N LEU A 285 2.67 -10.74 12.82
CA LEU A 285 3.56 -9.83 13.52
C LEU A 285 4.83 -9.54 12.71
N ASP A 286 5.39 -10.56 12.05
CA ASP A 286 6.57 -10.42 11.21
C ASP A 286 6.26 -9.46 10.04
N ILE A 287 5.13 -9.65 9.33
CA ILE A 287 4.68 -8.76 8.26
C ILE A 287 4.51 -7.33 8.76
N CYS A 288 3.88 -7.12 9.93
CA CYS A 288 3.75 -5.78 10.51
C CYS A 288 5.13 -5.14 10.76
N PHE A 289 6.09 -5.89 11.31
CA PHE A 289 7.45 -5.39 11.50
C PHE A 289 8.14 -5.03 10.19
N TYR A 290 7.98 -5.83 9.13
CA TYR A 290 8.46 -5.48 7.79
C TYR A 290 7.90 -4.14 7.32
N GLU A 291 6.58 -3.95 7.35
CA GLU A 291 5.95 -2.73 6.86
C GLU A 291 6.34 -1.50 7.69
N PHE A 292 6.47 -1.65 9.00
CA PHE A 292 6.92 -0.57 9.87
C PHE A 292 8.37 -0.21 9.64
N LEU A 293 9.25 -1.20 9.41
CA LEU A 293 10.64 -0.97 9.09
C LEU A 293 10.83 -0.32 7.72
N ASP A 294 10.13 -0.82 6.70
CA ASP A 294 10.12 -0.25 5.36
C ASP A 294 9.73 1.24 5.41
N TRP A 295 8.72 1.58 6.19
CA TRP A 295 8.35 2.98 6.41
C TRP A 295 9.48 3.77 7.07
N MET A 296 10.02 3.28 8.19
CA MET A 296 11.05 3.98 8.98
C MET A 296 12.35 4.19 8.20
N LEU A 297 12.73 3.21 7.39
CA LEU A 297 14.02 3.11 6.71
C LEU A 297 13.98 3.58 5.26
N ASP A 298 12.83 3.65 4.59
CA ASP A 298 12.72 4.09 3.19
C ASP A 298 11.71 5.23 3.03
N ILE A 299 10.41 4.95 3.18
CA ILE A 299 9.34 5.93 2.86
C ILE A 299 9.50 7.24 3.63
N SER A 300 9.87 7.17 4.92
CA SER A 300 10.07 8.36 5.77
C SER A 300 11.10 9.34 5.19
N GLN A 301 12.14 8.86 4.50
CA GLN A 301 13.14 9.75 3.93
C GLN A 301 12.70 10.36 2.58
N ARG A 302 11.77 9.70 1.87
CA ARG A 302 11.17 10.23 0.62
C ARG A 302 10.02 11.20 0.89
N PHE A 303 9.45 11.14 2.09
CA PHE A 303 8.17 11.76 2.43
C PHE A 303 8.08 13.23 2.03
N ARG A 304 9.08 14.05 2.41
CA ARG A 304 9.10 15.49 2.08
C ARG A 304 9.23 15.74 0.57
N PRO A 305 10.22 15.17 -0.14
CA PRO A 305 10.28 15.24 -1.61
C PRO A 305 8.97 14.83 -2.30
N LEU A 306 8.36 13.73 -1.87
CA LEU A 306 7.07 13.26 -2.39
C LEU A 306 5.95 14.29 -2.16
N ALA A 307 5.87 14.88 -0.96
CA ALA A 307 4.92 15.96 -0.68
C ALA A 307 5.18 17.20 -1.55
N GLN A 308 6.44 17.52 -1.87
CA GLN A 308 6.80 18.63 -2.75
C GLN A 308 6.49 18.35 -4.22
N LEU A 309 6.37 17.09 -4.63
CA LEU A 309 5.95 16.71 -5.97
C LEU A 309 4.44 16.92 -6.17
N THR A 310 3.63 16.67 -5.15
CA THR A 310 2.16 16.68 -5.24
C THR A 310 1.54 17.98 -4.72
N ILE A 311 2.02 18.52 -3.61
CA ILE A 311 1.42 19.68 -2.93
C ILE A 311 2.14 20.98 -3.35
N PRO A 312 1.42 22.05 -3.71
CA PRO A 312 2.05 23.34 -3.97
C PRO A 312 2.79 23.87 -2.74
N GLY A 313 4.05 24.28 -2.90
CA GLY A 313 4.89 24.73 -1.77
C GLY A 313 4.36 25.95 -1.02
N LYS A 314 3.46 26.73 -1.62
CA LYS A 314 2.80 27.89 -1.01
C LYS A 314 1.40 27.58 -0.44
N LEU A 315 0.91 26.34 -0.56
CA LEU A 315 -0.41 25.97 -0.05
C LEU A 315 -0.41 26.09 1.48
N THR A 316 -1.33 26.90 1.99
CA THR A 316 -1.51 27.10 3.43
C THR A 316 -2.96 26.88 3.83
N VAL A 317 -3.15 26.22 4.97
CA VAL A 317 -4.45 26.02 5.62
C VAL A 317 -4.35 26.60 7.01
N LYS A 318 -5.29 27.49 7.38
CA LYS A 318 -5.30 28.17 8.69
C LYS A 318 -3.97 28.86 9.05
N GLY A 319 -3.25 29.35 8.04
CA GLY A 319 -1.95 30.04 8.21
C GLY A 319 -0.73 29.11 8.30
N GLU A 320 -0.92 27.79 8.30
CA GLU A 320 0.15 26.80 8.33
C GLU A 320 0.40 26.21 6.94
N ASN A 321 1.65 25.93 6.62
CA ASN A 321 2.02 25.31 5.34
C ASN A 321 1.71 23.81 5.37
N VAL A 322 0.93 23.33 4.41
CA VAL A 322 0.42 21.95 4.39
C VAL A 322 1.56 20.91 4.34
N ILE A 323 2.59 21.13 3.51
CA ILE A 323 3.75 20.23 3.44
C ILE A 323 4.45 20.12 4.80
N LYS A 324 4.63 21.26 5.50
CA LYS A 324 5.23 21.26 6.84
C LYS A 324 4.39 20.48 7.85
N MET A 325 3.07 20.59 7.78
CA MET A 325 2.15 19.85 8.67
C MET A 325 2.32 18.34 8.48
N TYR A 326 2.24 17.84 7.24
CA TYR A 326 2.44 16.41 6.95
C TYR A 326 3.85 15.93 7.32
N CYS A 327 4.90 16.70 6.98
CA CYS A 327 6.27 16.32 7.33
C CYS A 327 6.47 16.23 8.84
N ALA A 328 5.98 17.23 9.60
CA ALA A 328 6.08 17.21 11.06
C ALA A 328 5.35 16.01 11.65
N LYS A 329 4.16 15.68 11.12
CA LYS A 329 3.42 14.50 11.57
C LYS A 329 4.16 13.20 11.24
N ASN A 330 4.70 13.05 10.03
CA ASN A 330 5.52 11.90 9.65
C ASN A 330 6.77 11.76 10.54
N ASP A 331 7.45 12.88 10.86
CA ASP A 331 8.61 12.88 11.74
C ASP A 331 8.23 12.39 13.15
N MET A 332 7.10 12.86 13.71
CA MET A 332 6.57 12.38 14.99
C MET A 332 6.27 10.87 14.96
N ILE A 333 5.52 10.44 13.95
CA ILE A 333 5.18 9.05 13.64
C ILE A 333 6.43 8.18 13.54
N ASN A 334 7.49 8.66 12.88
CA ASN A 334 8.76 7.96 12.80
C ASN A 334 9.46 7.88 14.17
N CYS A 335 9.55 8.99 14.89
CA CYS A 335 10.14 9.03 16.22
C CYS A 335 9.45 8.09 17.22
N GLU A 336 8.13 7.98 17.20
CA GLU A 336 7.38 7.04 18.04
C GLU A 336 7.82 5.59 17.81
N TYR A 337 7.95 5.18 16.54
CA TYR A 337 8.36 3.82 16.21
C TYR A 337 9.83 3.54 16.56
N TRP A 338 10.72 4.51 16.32
CA TRP A 338 12.11 4.44 16.79
C TRP A 338 12.24 4.34 18.32
N ALA A 339 11.27 4.89 19.06
CA ALA A 339 11.26 4.83 20.51
C ALA A 339 10.70 3.53 21.08
N VAL A 340 9.83 2.84 20.32
CA VAL A 340 9.08 1.64 20.76
C VAL A 340 9.72 0.36 20.23
N LEU A 341 9.86 0.19 18.90
CA LEU A 341 10.29 -1.09 18.31
C LEU A 341 11.62 -1.62 18.86
N PRO A 342 12.69 -0.82 19.02
CA PRO A 342 13.97 -1.31 19.53
C PRO A 342 13.94 -1.76 21.00
N LYS A 343 12.82 -1.58 21.71
CA LYS A 343 12.63 -2.04 23.09
C LYS A 343 11.76 -3.29 23.18
N MET A 344 11.09 -3.68 22.09
CA MET A 344 10.21 -4.85 22.07
C MET A 344 11.03 -6.15 21.93
N PRO A 345 10.93 -7.10 22.88
CA PRO A 345 11.64 -8.38 22.77
C PRO A 345 11.29 -9.16 21.49
N LEU A 346 10.02 -9.16 21.09
CA LEU A 346 9.55 -9.83 19.87
C LEU A 346 10.18 -9.23 18.61
N PHE A 347 10.46 -7.92 18.61
CA PHE A 347 11.15 -7.25 17.51
C PHE A 347 12.63 -7.65 17.45
N HIS A 348 13.28 -7.86 18.59
CA HIS A 348 14.65 -8.37 18.64
C HIS A 348 14.73 -9.77 18.08
N ASP A 349 13.83 -10.66 18.50
CA ASP A 349 13.74 -12.04 18.03
C ASP A 349 13.43 -12.10 16.51
N PHE A 350 12.61 -11.18 16.01
CA PHE A 350 12.36 -11.01 14.59
C PHE A 350 13.63 -10.65 13.81
N LEU A 351 14.34 -9.58 14.19
CA LEU A 351 15.56 -9.16 13.51
C LEU A 351 16.66 -10.22 13.59
N LYS A 352 16.82 -10.86 14.74
CA LYS A 352 17.80 -11.93 14.93
C LYS A 352 17.59 -13.10 13.97
N ARG A 353 16.33 -13.49 13.71
CA ARG A 353 16.00 -14.59 12.79
C ARG A 353 16.05 -14.18 11.33
N ASN A 354 15.76 -12.92 11.02
CA ASN A 354 15.45 -12.49 9.65
C ASN A 354 16.33 -11.36 9.11
N SER A 355 17.38 -10.92 9.82
CA SER A 355 18.14 -9.69 9.51
C SER A 355 18.44 -9.47 8.03
N ASP A 356 19.13 -10.43 7.41
CA ASP A 356 19.55 -10.35 6.00
C ASP A 356 18.35 -10.35 5.04
N ARG A 357 17.32 -11.14 5.34
CA ARG A 357 16.08 -11.17 4.56
C ARG A 357 15.35 -9.83 4.64
N VAL A 358 15.25 -9.26 5.83
CA VAL A 358 14.60 -7.97 6.10
C VAL A 358 15.23 -6.86 5.29
N ILE A 359 16.55 -6.69 5.40
CA ILE A 359 17.22 -5.62 4.66
C ILE A 359 17.12 -5.86 3.15
N HIS A 360 17.27 -7.09 2.68
CA HIS A 360 17.18 -7.40 1.26
C HIS A 360 15.80 -7.06 0.68
N GLU A 361 14.72 -7.40 1.37
CA GLU A 361 13.36 -7.08 0.93
C GLU A 361 13.12 -5.56 0.89
N ILE A 362 13.56 -4.83 1.92
CA ILE A 362 13.45 -3.36 1.95
C ILE A 362 14.27 -2.73 0.80
N LEU A 363 15.46 -3.27 0.51
CA LEU A 363 16.28 -2.82 -0.62
C LEU A 363 15.61 -3.08 -1.97
N VAL A 364 14.99 -4.26 -2.18
CA VAL A 364 14.22 -4.55 -3.39
C VAL A 364 13.10 -3.53 -3.57
N ARG A 365 12.29 -3.28 -2.54
CA ARG A 365 11.21 -2.28 -2.59
C ARG A 365 11.74 -0.86 -2.84
N CYS A 366 12.85 -0.50 -2.21
CA CYS A 366 13.55 0.76 -2.44
C CYS A 366 13.99 0.92 -3.91
N HIS A 367 14.52 -0.14 -4.52
CA HIS A 367 14.89 -0.15 -5.94
C HIS A 367 13.66 -0.01 -6.85
N ILE A 368 12.58 -0.75 -6.58
CA ILE A 368 11.30 -0.64 -7.32
C ILE A 368 10.80 0.81 -7.29
N ARG A 369 10.76 1.42 -6.09
CA ARG A 369 10.35 2.82 -5.90
C ARG A 369 11.25 3.81 -6.62
N ASN A 370 12.57 3.63 -6.55
CA ASN A 370 13.53 4.45 -7.29
C ASN A 370 13.29 4.37 -8.79
N MET A 371 13.15 3.15 -9.34
CA MET A 371 12.91 2.95 -10.77
C MET A 371 11.60 3.60 -11.21
N ARG A 372 10.53 3.46 -10.41
CA ARG A 372 9.26 4.16 -10.62
C ARG A 372 9.50 5.67 -10.68
N LEU A 373 10.01 6.30 -9.62
CA LEU A 373 10.28 7.75 -9.58
C LEU A 373 11.15 8.27 -10.74
N ILE A 374 12.16 7.50 -11.16
CA ILE A 374 13.02 7.84 -12.31
C ILE A 374 12.21 7.80 -13.61
N ALA A 375 11.33 6.83 -13.80
CA ALA A 375 10.45 6.77 -14.96
C ALA A 375 9.51 7.99 -15.01
N ASP A 376 8.94 8.38 -13.87
CA ASP A 376 8.04 9.53 -13.77
C ASP A 376 8.73 10.82 -14.13
N LYS A 377 9.98 10.99 -13.64
CA LYS A 377 10.80 12.15 -13.91
C LYS A 377 10.98 12.36 -15.41
N LYS A 378 11.10 11.28 -16.19
CA LYS A 378 11.22 11.36 -17.66
C LYS A 378 9.95 11.89 -18.32
N ASN A 379 8.78 11.65 -17.71
CA ASN A 379 7.48 12.08 -18.21
C ASN A 379 7.02 13.44 -17.64
N ALA A 380 7.71 13.95 -16.62
CA ALA A 380 7.41 15.23 -15.98
C ALA A 380 8.03 16.41 -16.74
N ALA A 381 7.23 17.45 -16.99
CA ALA A 381 7.70 18.70 -17.60
C ALA A 381 8.39 19.66 -16.59
N VAL A 382 8.22 19.44 -15.29
CA VAL A 382 8.67 20.32 -14.20
C VAL A 382 9.06 19.52 -12.94
N ARG A 383 9.71 20.18 -11.97
CA ARG A 383 10.06 19.67 -10.62
C ARG A 383 11.10 18.53 -10.60
N HIS A 384 11.98 18.44 -11.58
CA HIS A 384 13.04 17.41 -11.64
C HIS A 384 13.88 17.26 -10.35
N GLU A 385 14.19 18.37 -9.67
CA GLU A 385 14.92 18.34 -8.40
C GLU A 385 14.17 17.59 -7.29
N ALA A 386 12.85 17.72 -7.21
CA ALA A 386 12.06 17.02 -6.20
C ALA A 386 12.02 15.51 -6.46
N PHE A 387 12.07 15.06 -7.72
CA PHE A 387 12.26 13.64 -8.04
C PHE A 387 13.63 13.14 -7.63
N ASP A 388 14.68 13.90 -7.97
CA ASP A 388 16.05 13.53 -7.62
C ASP A 388 16.23 13.40 -6.11
N ASN A 389 15.60 14.31 -5.35
CA ASN A 389 15.59 14.24 -3.90
C ASN A 389 14.69 13.12 -3.34
N ALA A 390 13.70 12.64 -4.11
CA ALA A 390 12.83 11.53 -3.72
C ALA A 390 13.46 10.16 -3.97
N VAL A 391 14.46 10.06 -4.86
CA VAL A 391 15.27 8.86 -5.08
C VAL A 391 16.22 8.70 -3.89
N ILE A 392 16.21 7.53 -3.27
CA ILE A 392 17.05 7.23 -2.10
C ILE A 392 18.23 6.37 -2.51
N ASP A 393 19.39 6.70 -1.96
CA ASP A 393 20.58 5.85 -1.99
C ASP A 393 20.35 4.60 -1.11
N PRO A 394 20.39 3.38 -1.69
CA PRO A 394 20.36 2.12 -0.94
C PRO A 394 21.34 2.06 0.23
N GLY A 395 22.53 2.69 0.09
CA GLY A 395 23.53 2.76 1.15
C GLY A 395 23.02 3.49 2.40
N ARG A 396 22.12 4.48 2.23
CA ARG A 396 21.49 5.18 3.35
C ARG A 396 20.49 4.30 4.09
N VAL A 397 19.76 3.43 3.39
CA VAL A 397 18.86 2.45 4.01
C VAL A 397 19.66 1.47 4.88
N ILE A 398 20.78 0.96 4.35
CA ILE A 398 21.69 0.06 5.08
C ILE A 398 22.30 0.75 6.30
N PHE A 399 22.73 2.00 6.16
CA PHE A 399 23.25 2.78 7.28
C PHE A 399 22.21 2.91 8.41
N MET A 400 20.97 3.29 8.08
CA MET A 400 19.90 3.42 9.07
C MET A 400 19.51 2.07 9.69
N TYR A 401 19.56 0.98 8.92
CA TYR A 401 19.36 -0.37 9.43
C TYR A 401 20.44 -0.73 10.46
N ASN A 402 21.71 -0.44 10.18
CA ASN A 402 22.80 -0.68 11.12
C ASN A 402 22.64 0.15 12.41
N GLU A 403 22.22 1.42 12.31
CA GLU A 403 21.88 2.25 13.48
C GLU A 403 20.76 1.61 14.34
N LEU A 404 19.75 1.04 13.69
CA LEU A 404 18.69 0.29 14.38
C LEU A 404 19.22 -0.96 15.09
N VAL A 405 20.06 -1.76 14.42
CA VAL A 405 20.71 -2.94 15.02
C VAL A 405 21.51 -2.53 16.25
N HIS A 406 22.26 -1.43 16.18
CA HIS A 406 22.99 -0.88 17.33
C HIS A 406 22.06 -0.41 18.46
N ALA A 407 20.93 0.22 18.13
CA ALA A 407 19.93 0.63 19.12
C ALA A 407 19.32 -0.60 19.84
N VAL A 408 19.03 -1.67 19.11
CA VAL A 408 18.55 -2.94 19.68
C VAL A 408 19.59 -3.54 20.63
N LYS A 409 20.85 -3.67 20.20
CA LYS A 409 21.95 -4.16 21.06
C LYS A 409 22.09 -3.35 22.35
N ARG A 410 22.04 -2.01 22.24
CA ARG A 410 22.10 -1.13 23.42
C ARG A 410 20.93 -1.35 24.37
N SER A 411 19.71 -1.52 23.83
CA SER A 411 18.50 -1.79 24.61
C SER A 411 18.58 -3.10 25.39
N GLN A 412 19.12 -4.16 24.76
CA GLN A 412 19.37 -5.44 25.41
C GLN A 412 20.35 -5.29 26.60
N LEU A 413 21.49 -4.64 26.39
CA LEU A 413 22.50 -4.39 27.44
C LEU A 413 21.92 -3.64 28.65
N MET A 414 21.12 -2.59 28.39
CA MET A 414 20.47 -1.84 29.47
C MET A 414 19.50 -2.72 30.26
N THR A 415 18.69 -3.54 29.58
CA THR A 415 17.76 -4.47 30.23
C THR A 415 18.49 -5.48 31.12
N PHE A 416 19.63 -6.01 30.67
CA PHE A 416 20.49 -6.87 31.48
C PHE A 416 21.08 -6.16 32.70
N SER A 417 21.52 -4.90 32.56
CA SER A 417 22.08 -4.13 33.67
C SER A 417 21.09 -3.86 34.81
N PHE A 418 19.80 -3.74 34.50
CA PHE A 418 18.74 -3.57 35.52
C PHE A 418 18.27 -4.90 36.12
N ALA A 419 18.21 -5.98 35.33
CA ALA A 419 17.85 -7.31 35.83
C ALA A 419 18.95 -7.93 36.73
N SER A 420 20.22 -7.59 36.48
CA SER A 420 21.37 -8.05 37.28
C SER A 420 21.51 -7.36 38.64
N PHE A 421 20.69 -6.34 38.93
CA PHE A 421 20.57 -5.77 40.28
C PHE A 421 19.52 -6.46 41.16
N SER A 422 18.63 -7.31 40.61
CA SER A 422 17.52 -7.87 41.39
C SER A 422 17.54 -9.37 41.62
N ILE A 423 18.20 -10.21 40.79
CA ILE A 423 18.20 -11.67 41.03
C ILE A 423 19.51 -12.34 40.60
N PHE A 424 20.29 -12.77 41.60
CA PHE A 424 21.35 -13.77 41.43
C PHE A 424 20.73 -15.13 41.09
N GLY A 425 21.20 -15.73 39.99
CA GLY A 425 21.22 -17.17 39.78
C GLY A 425 19.94 -17.81 39.25
N SER A 426 19.79 -17.90 37.92
CA SER A 426 19.40 -19.15 37.19
C SER A 426 18.81 -18.96 35.78
N VAL A 427 18.69 -17.74 35.24
CA VAL A 427 18.14 -17.51 33.88
C VAL A 427 19.19 -17.00 32.87
N PHE A 428 20.50 -17.16 33.17
CA PHE A 428 21.59 -16.75 32.29
C PHE A 428 21.95 -17.81 31.23
N ALA A 429 20.97 -18.23 30.43
CA ALA A 429 21.21 -19.09 29.27
C ALA A 429 20.18 -18.89 28.15
N ARG A 430 19.73 -17.67 27.89
CA ARG A 430 19.30 -17.34 26.52
C ARG A 430 20.57 -16.97 25.76
N SER A 431 20.91 -17.73 24.74
CA SER A 431 22.13 -17.53 23.95
C SER A 431 22.21 -16.09 23.44
N GLU A 432 23.32 -15.41 23.76
CA GLU A 432 23.76 -14.16 23.12
C GLU A 432 24.18 -14.48 21.68
N GLU A 433 23.20 -14.79 20.83
CA GLU A 433 23.41 -14.68 19.39
C GLU A 433 23.06 -13.23 19.03
N ASP A 434 24.11 -12.46 18.79
CA ASP A 434 24.02 -11.06 18.41
C ASP A 434 23.45 -10.89 17.00
N ILE A 435 22.66 -9.83 16.81
CA ILE A 435 22.22 -9.40 15.47
C ILE A 435 23.43 -8.87 14.71
N ALA A 436 23.75 -9.41 13.54
CA ALA A 436 24.90 -8.98 12.77
C ALA A 436 24.72 -7.55 12.22
N VAL A 437 25.80 -6.77 12.21
CA VAL A 437 25.85 -5.49 11.48
C VAL A 437 26.21 -5.80 10.04
N ILE A 438 25.60 -5.12 9.08
CA ILE A 438 25.90 -5.28 7.66
C ILE A 438 27.19 -4.53 7.35
N ASP A 439 28.25 -5.27 7.02
CA ASP A 439 29.52 -4.69 6.57
C ASP A 439 29.46 -4.21 5.10
N GLU A 440 30.51 -3.52 4.65
CA GLU A 440 30.57 -2.96 3.29
C GLU A 440 30.49 -4.02 2.19
N GLY A 441 31.13 -5.18 2.38
CA GLY A 441 31.11 -6.27 1.41
C GLY A 441 29.71 -6.86 1.26
N LYS A 442 29.06 -7.15 2.38
CA LYS A 442 27.68 -7.64 2.41
C LYS A 442 26.69 -6.60 1.91
N ALA A 443 26.89 -5.33 2.25
CA ALA A 443 26.06 -4.22 1.77
C ALA A 443 26.07 -4.14 0.24
N LYS A 444 27.26 -4.27 -0.37
CA LYS A 444 27.42 -4.29 -1.82
C LYS A 444 26.71 -5.49 -2.45
N GLU A 445 26.94 -6.70 -1.91
CA GLU A 445 26.30 -7.93 -2.38
C GLU A 445 24.77 -7.82 -2.35
N LEU A 446 24.21 -7.37 -1.22
CA LEU A 446 22.77 -7.20 -1.04
C LEU A 446 22.20 -6.17 -2.02
N THR A 447 22.86 -5.03 -2.20
CA THR A 447 22.40 -3.98 -3.12
C THR A 447 22.37 -4.49 -4.57
N GLU A 448 23.42 -5.20 -5.01
CA GLU A 448 23.49 -5.78 -6.36
C GLU A 448 22.39 -6.82 -6.58
N LYS A 449 22.19 -7.74 -5.61
CA LYS A 449 21.14 -8.76 -5.66
C LYS A 449 19.74 -8.12 -5.68
N SER A 450 19.48 -7.16 -4.79
CA SER A 450 18.18 -6.49 -4.70
C SER A 450 17.83 -5.75 -5.99
N TYR A 451 18.81 -5.11 -6.63
CA TYR A 451 18.60 -4.45 -7.91
C TYR A 451 18.18 -5.44 -9.01
N VAL A 452 18.84 -6.60 -9.11
CA VAL A 452 18.50 -7.64 -10.09
C VAL A 452 17.09 -8.19 -9.85
N VAL A 453 16.74 -8.46 -8.59
CA VAL A 453 15.39 -8.94 -8.24
C VAL A 453 14.34 -7.89 -8.59
N ALA A 454 14.58 -6.62 -8.23
CA ALA A 454 13.67 -5.52 -8.54
C ALA A 454 13.44 -5.37 -10.05
N LEU A 455 14.49 -5.52 -10.88
CA LEU A 455 14.34 -5.48 -12.35
C LEU A 455 13.43 -6.60 -12.85
N LYS A 456 13.64 -7.83 -12.38
CA LYS A 456 12.81 -8.98 -12.78
C LYS A 456 11.35 -8.77 -12.40
N MET A 457 11.09 -8.31 -11.17
CA MET A 457 9.73 -7.97 -10.74
C MET A 457 9.11 -6.91 -11.65
N MET A 458 9.81 -5.81 -11.92
CA MET A 458 9.31 -4.75 -12.82
C MET A 458 9.12 -5.21 -14.28
N GLU A 459 9.91 -6.17 -14.75
CA GLU A 459 9.74 -6.79 -16.08
C GLU A 459 8.50 -7.68 -16.11
N GLN A 460 8.32 -8.54 -15.10
CA GLN A 460 7.12 -9.35 -14.92
C GLN A 460 5.86 -8.46 -14.81
N GLU A 461 5.93 -7.38 -14.04
CA GLU A 461 4.90 -6.34 -13.95
C GLU A 461 4.53 -5.78 -15.33
N ALA A 462 5.52 -5.43 -16.15
CA ALA A 462 5.29 -4.86 -17.47
C ALA A 462 4.72 -5.89 -18.46
N GLU A 463 5.20 -7.14 -18.40
CA GLU A 463 4.71 -8.26 -19.20
C GLU A 463 3.29 -8.63 -18.81
N PHE A 464 2.98 -8.69 -17.52
CA PHE A 464 1.65 -9.01 -16.99
C PHE A 464 0.67 -7.87 -17.25
N GLY A 465 1.06 -6.60 -17.08
CA GLY A 465 0.28 -5.46 -17.52
C GLY A 465 -0.06 -5.53 -19.02
N THR A 466 0.90 -5.93 -19.86
CA THR A 466 0.68 -6.15 -21.30
C THR A 466 -0.21 -7.38 -21.56
N ALA A 467 -0.07 -8.45 -20.79
CA ALA A 467 -0.86 -9.68 -20.91
C ALA A 467 -2.31 -9.48 -20.46
N CYS A 468 -2.54 -8.80 -19.34
CA CYS A 468 -3.85 -8.35 -18.86
C CYS A 468 -4.50 -7.40 -19.87
N TRP A 469 -3.75 -6.47 -20.45
CA TRP A 469 -4.22 -5.62 -21.54
C TRP A 469 -4.64 -6.42 -22.78
N SER A 470 -3.88 -7.46 -23.14
CA SER A 470 -4.19 -8.35 -24.26
C SER A 470 -5.41 -9.24 -23.99
N ARG A 471 -5.60 -9.71 -22.75
CA ARG A 471 -6.81 -10.42 -22.30
C ARG A 471 -8.03 -9.51 -22.29
N PHE A 472 -7.88 -8.26 -21.83
CA PHE A 472 -8.95 -7.27 -21.84
C PHE A 472 -9.38 -6.90 -23.27
N THR A 473 -8.44 -6.76 -24.21
CA THR A 473 -8.79 -6.54 -25.63
C THR A 473 -9.47 -7.74 -26.26
N GLN A 474 -9.12 -8.97 -25.87
CA GLN A 474 -9.80 -10.17 -26.34
C GLN A 474 -11.21 -10.33 -25.74
N VAL A 475 -11.39 -10.04 -24.46
CA VAL A 475 -12.71 -10.07 -23.79
C VAL A 475 -13.61 -8.95 -24.33
N SER A 476 -13.10 -7.73 -24.50
CA SER A 476 -13.89 -6.63 -25.07
C SER A 476 -14.25 -6.90 -26.53
N GLN A 477 -13.36 -7.50 -27.34
CA GLN A 477 -13.71 -7.94 -28.71
C GLN A 477 -14.77 -9.04 -28.70
N ALA A 478 -14.71 -9.99 -27.75
CA ALA A 478 -15.71 -11.04 -27.61
C ALA A 478 -17.08 -10.50 -27.17
N GLU A 479 -17.12 -9.52 -26.27
CA GLU A 479 -18.34 -8.87 -25.80
C GLU A 479 -18.92 -7.92 -26.84
N THR A 480 -18.08 -7.14 -27.53
CA THR A 480 -18.50 -6.29 -28.66
C THR A 480 -19.07 -7.14 -29.79
N SER A 481 -18.50 -8.31 -30.05
CA SER A 481 -19.03 -9.29 -31.01
C SER A 481 -20.36 -9.90 -30.59
N LYS A 482 -20.56 -10.16 -29.28
CA LYS A 482 -21.84 -10.63 -28.72
C LYS A 482 -22.92 -9.55 -28.79
N VAL A 483 -22.58 -8.29 -28.51
CA VAL A 483 -23.50 -7.15 -28.60
C VAL A 483 -23.85 -6.83 -30.07
N ALA A 484 -22.89 -6.94 -30.99
CA ALA A 484 -23.13 -6.82 -32.42
C ALA A 484 -24.04 -7.95 -32.96
N ALA A 485 -23.82 -9.19 -32.52
CA ALA A 485 -24.68 -10.34 -32.85
C ALA A 485 -26.10 -10.22 -32.26
N ALA A 486 -26.22 -9.70 -31.03
CA ALA A 486 -27.52 -9.42 -30.42
C ALA A 486 -28.28 -8.32 -31.19
N LYS A 487 -27.60 -7.24 -31.58
CA LYS A 487 -28.19 -6.17 -32.41
C LYS A 487 -28.58 -6.64 -33.82
N SER A 488 -27.81 -7.52 -34.44
CA SER A 488 -28.20 -8.08 -35.75
C SER A 488 -29.40 -9.02 -35.67
N THR A 489 -29.64 -9.61 -34.49
CA THR A 489 -30.78 -10.51 -34.25
C THR A 489 -32.07 -9.73 -33.98
N VAL A 490 -31.99 -8.56 -33.34
CA VAL A 490 -33.14 -7.66 -33.09
C VAL A 490 -33.61 -6.92 -34.34
N THR A 491 -32.76 -6.77 -35.37
CA THR A 491 -33.11 -6.09 -36.64
C THR A 491 -33.76 -7.03 -37.67
N LYS A 492 -34.04 -8.29 -37.30
CA LYS A 492 -34.81 -9.26 -38.11
C LYS A 492 -36.01 -9.78 -37.30
N VAL A 493 -36.97 -8.90 -37.03
CA VAL A 493 -38.37 -9.23 -36.80
C VAL A 493 -39.23 -8.27 -37.59
#